data_AF-A0A7C1QJ27-F1
#
_entry.id   AF-A0A7C1QJ27-F1
#
_cell.length_a   1.000
_cell.length_b   1.000
_cell.length_c   1.000
_cell.angle_alpha   90.00
_cell.angle_beta   90.00
_cell.angle_gamma   90.00
#
_symmetry.space_group_name_H-M   'P 1'
#
loop_
_entity.id
_entity.type
_entity.pdbx_description
1 polymer ?
#
loop_
_entity_poly.entity_id
_entity_poly.type
_entity_poly.pdbx_seq_one_letter_code
_entity_poly.pdbx_strand_id
1 'polypeptide(L)'
;MSVAGRFLLDLRAKVNDLEKQLSEAKSEVSQTQDKLANTQSELADTMSTLDETKDTLAGTKTSLSEAQTTLEKTIADDQAKINSLGAELEEHKTKISDLENNLALKESNLNATNENVANLNESIANLKENIASLNENIANLTTVLETAKQRNTDLETQLSNATSTKQDEFNILQTKKEELSSKLSSSQEEIAQLTSQLSELNNTLLQKDTQIQELNQAVQKKSTEIASTTAHLTEVESELGDLKPPEITSGGFATEERITCPNLNQILVQSELCGSVGKNIKTVEDKTNVLSYVGHIPMYAKKHVCNADCV
;
A
#
# COMPACT_ATOMS: atom_id res chain seq x y z
N MET A 1 76.59 14.28 -205.80
CA MET A 1 76.17 15.41 -204.94
C MET A 1 75.12 15.05 -203.87
N SER A 2 74.88 13.77 -203.51
CA SER A 2 73.82 13.41 -202.52
C SER A 2 74.31 13.05 -201.10
N VAL A 3 75.63 12.91 -200.88
CA VAL A 3 76.18 12.36 -199.62
C VAL A 3 76.36 13.44 -198.52
N ALA A 4 76.71 14.68 -198.89
CA ALA A 4 76.88 15.79 -197.94
C ALA A 4 75.55 16.28 -197.33
N GLY A 5 74.44 16.20 -198.08
CA GLY A 5 73.11 16.59 -197.59
C GLY A 5 72.53 15.61 -196.57
N ARG A 6 72.78 14.30 -196.73
CA ARG A 6 72.35 13.25 -195.77
C ARG A 6 73.08 13.37 -194.43
N PHE A 7 74.40 13.59 -194.45
CA PHE A 7 75.20 13.78 -193.24
C PHE A 7 74.76 15.01 -192.43
N LEU A 8 74.47 16.13 -193.10
CA LEU A 8 73.95 17.33 -192.45
C LEU A 8 72.53 17.15 -191.90
N LEU A 9 71.68 16.37 -192.57
CA LEU A 9 70.35 15.99 -192.08
C LEU A 9 70.42 15.09 -190.84
N ASP A 10 71.35 14.14 -190.81
CA ASP A 10 71.55 13.22 -189.70
C ASP A 10 72.13 13.95 -188.47
N LEU A 11 73.07 14.88 -188.71
CA LEU A 11 73.53 15.81 -187.67
C LEU A 11 72.39 16.67 -187.12
N ARG A 12 71.53 17.21 -188.01
CA ARG A 12 70.37 18.02 -187.59
C ARG A 12 69.36 17.20 -186.80
N ALA A 13 69.10 15.95 -187.21
CA ALA A 13 68.23 15.04 -186.48
C ALA A 13 68.80 14.74 -185.08
N LYS A 14 70.12 14.52 -184.99
CA LYS A 14 70.81 14.29 -183.72
C LYS A 14 70.85 15.53 -182.84
N VAL A 15 71.01 16.72 -183.41
CA VAL A 15 70.91 17.99 -182.68
C VAL A 15 69.50 18.19 -182.15
N ASN A 16 68.46 17.98 -182.98
CA ASN A 16 67.07 18.06 -182.53
C ASN A 16 66.74 17.04 -181.44
N ASP A 17 67.26 15.81 -181.54
CA ASP A 17 67.08 14.77 -180.53
C ASP A 17 67.79 15.13 -179.22
N LEU A 18 69.01 15.66 -179.30
CA LEU A 18 69.75 16.17 -178.14
C LEU A 18 69.07 17.40 -177.52
N GLU A 19 68.51 18.30 -178.32
CA GLU A 19 67.73 19.45 -177.84
C GLU A 19 66.46 18.99 -177.11
N LYS A 20 65.79 17.96 -177.65
CA LYS A 20 64.62 17.35 -177.01
C LYS A 20 64.99 16.67 -175.70
N GLN A 21 66.02 15.84 -175.69
CA GLN A 21 66.54 15.20 -174.47
C GLN A 21 66.99 16.21 -173.44
N LEU A 22 67.62 17.32 -173.85
CA LEU A 22 68.01 18.40 -172.97
C LEU A 22 66.79 19.11 -172.37
N SER A 23 65.75 19.35 -173.18
CA SER A 23 64.49 19.94 -172.72
C SER A 23 63.76 19.02 -171.73
N GLU A 24 63.73 17.71 -172.00
CA GLU A 24 63.16 16.69 -171.12
C GLU A 24 63.95 16.61 -169.81
N ALA A 25 65.27 16.49 -169.88
CA ALA A 25 66.15 16.49 -168.70
C ALA A 25 66.00 17.78 -167.87
N LYS A 26 65.84 18.94 -168.51
CA LYS A 26 65.61 20.21 -167.81
C LYS A 26 64.25 20.24 -167.10
N SER A 27 63.22 19.66 -167.72
CA SER A 27 61.90 19.52 -167.10
C SER A 27 61.95 18.56 -165.90
N GLU A 28 62.62 17.43 -166.03
CA GLU A 28 62.82 16.47 -164.93
C GLU A 28 63.62 17.09 -163.77
N VAL A 29 64.70 17.82 -164.07
CA VAL A 29 65.46 18.55 -163.05
C VAL A 29 64.57 19.54 -162.31
N SER A 30 63.75 20.33 -163.01
CA SER A 30 62.79 21.25 -162.37
C SER A 30 61.81 20.52 -161.46
N GLN A 31 61.22 19.41 -161.93
CA GLN A 31 60.29 18.61 -161.11
C GLN A 31 60.98 18.01 -159.88
N THR A 32 62.23 17.57 -160.01
CA THR A 32 63.00 17.07 -158.86
C THR A 32 63.37 18.17 -157.87
N GLN A 33 63.66 19.39 -158.34
CA GLN A 33 63.90 20.55 -157.50
C GLN A 33 62.65 20.92 -156.70
N ASP A 34 61.47 20.92 -157.34
CA ASP A 34 60.20 21.20 -156.66
C ASP A 34 59.87 20.14 -155.61
N LYS A 35 60.07 18.85 -155.94
CA LYS A 35 59.89 17.75 -154.97
C LYS A 35 60.84 17.88 -153.79
N LEU A 36 62.11 18.20 -154.03
CA LEU A 36 63.11 18.38 -152.98
C LEU A 36 62.74 19.55 -152.05
N ALA A 37 62.30 20.68 -152.62
CA ALA A 37 61.85 21.83 -151.85
C ALA A 37 60.64 21.48 -150.96
N ASN A 38 59.67 20.74 -151.51
CA ASN A 38 58.51 20.27 -150.74
C ASN A 38 58.93 19.34 -149.60
N THR A 39 59.79 18.36 -149.86
CA THR A 39 60.29 17.44 -148.82
C THR A 39 61.10 18.16 -147.76
N GLN A 40 61.87 19.20 -148.12
CA GLN A 40 62.58 20.04 -147.14
C GLN A 40 61.60 20.82 -146.24
N SER A 41 60.50 21.32 -146.80
CA SER A 41 59.44 21.98 -146.02
C SER A 41 58.76 21.01 -145.06
N GLU A 42 58.33 19.84 -145.54
CA GLU A 42 57.70 18.80 -144.72
C GLU A 42 58.61 18.31 -143.59
N LEU A 43 59.92 18.17 -143.87
CA LEU A 43 60.91 17.82 -142.87
C LEU A 43 61.04 18.90 -141.79
N ALA A 44 61.06 20.17 -142.19
CA ALA A 44 61.10 21.30 -141.25
C ALA A 44 59.85 21.33 -140.35
N ASP A 45 58.66 21.13 -140.91
CA ASP A 45 57.40 21.07 -140.16
C ASP A 45 57.39 19.88 -139.19
N THR A 46 57.90 18.73 -139.63
CA THR A 46 58.01 17.53 -138.79
C THR A 46 59.00 17.75 -137.65
N MET A 47 60.15 18.40 -137.90
CA MET A 47 61.12 18.75 -136.87
C MET A 47 60.53 19.73 -135.85
N SER A 48 59.78 20.74 -136.30
CA SER A 48 59.08 21.67 -135.40
C SER A 48 58.08 20.93 -134.50
N THR A 49 57.28 20.04 -135.09
CA THR A 49 56.30 19.23 -134.35
C THR A 49 56.99 18.29 -133.35
N LEU A 50 58.15 17.73 -133.71
CA LEU A 50 58.93 16.88 -132.83
C LEU A 50 59.46 17.66 -131.62
N ASP A 51 59.94 18.89 -131.81
CA ASP A 51 60.40 19.74 -130.72
C ASP A 51 59.23 20.13 -129.79
N GLU A 52 58.07 20.50 -130.35
CA GLU A 52 56.86 20.81 -129.55
C GLU A 52 56.37 19.61 -128.73
N THR A 53 56.36 18.41 -129.32
CA THR A 53 55.97 17.19 -128.61
C THR A 53 56.96 16.80 -127.52
N LYS A 54 58.27 17.05 -127.74
CA LYS A 54 59.32 16.85 -126.74
C LYS A 54 59.16 17.79 -125.55
N ASP A 55 58.85 19.05 -125.80
CA ASP A 55 58.58 20.04 -124.75
C ASP A 55 57.31 19.69 -123.96
N THR A 56 56.26 19.25 -124.64
CA THR A 56 55.02 18.78 -124.01
C THR A 56 55.26 17.54 -123.15
N LEU A 57 56.07 16.58 -123.63
CA LEU A 57 56.45 15.39 -122.86
C LEU A 57 57.26 15.76 -121.61
N ALA A 58 58.19 16.73 -121.72
CA ALA A 58 58.94 17.22 -120.58
C ALA A 58 58.02 17.89 -119.53
N GLY A 59 57.06 18.70 -119.98
CA GLY A 59 56.07 19.33 -119.10
C GLY A 59 55.20 18.31 -118.36
N THR A 60 54.63 17.34 -119.08
CA THR A 60 53.81 16.27 -118.49
C THR A 60 54.59 15.41 -117.50
N LYS A 61 55.87 15.10 -117.79
CA LYS A 61 56.74 14.37 -116.86
C LYS A 61 56.97 15.14 -115.55
N THR A 62 57.17 16.46 -115.63
CA THR A 62 57.32 17.32 -114.44
C THR A 62 56.04 17.32 -113.61
N SER A 63 54.88 17.57 -114.25
CA SER A 63 53.59 17.57 -113.53
C SER A 63 53.26 16.22 -112.90
N LEU A 64 53.62 15.11 -113.55
CA LEU A 64 53.44 13.77 -112.97
C LEU A 64 54.32 13.58 -111.72
N SER A 65 55.57 14.03 -111.76
CA SER A 65 56.48 13.95 -110.61
C SER A 65 56.00 14.80 -109.43
N GLU A 66 55.47 15.99 -109.71
CA GLU A 66 54.88 16.87 -108.70
C GLU A 66 53.61 16.27 -108.09
N ALA A 67 52.74 15.69 -108.91
CA ALA A 67 51.53 15.00 -108.46
C ALA A 67 51.88 13.78 -107.60
N GLN A 68 52.88 12.99 -108.00
CA GLN A 68 53.34 11.84 -107.21
C GLN A 68 53.87 12.27 -105.85
N THR A 69 54.72 13.29 -105.80
CA THR A 69 55.28 13.83 -104.54
C THR A 69 54.17 14.34 -103.62
N THR A 70 53.16 15.00 -104.19
CA THR A 70 52.01 15.50 -103.43
C THR A 70 51.20 14.34 -102.85
N LEU A 71 50.92 13.31 -103.64
CA LEU A 71 50.17 12.14 -103.20
C LEU A 71 50.92 11.39 -102.08
N GLU A 72 52.23 11.17 -102.24
CA GLU A 72 53.08 10.53 -101.23
C GLU A 72 53.04 11.29 -99.91
N LYS A 73 53.12 12.62 -99.96
CA LYS A 73 53.00 13.46 -98.77
C LYS A 73 51.63 13.33 -98.11
N THR A 74 50.54 13.41 -98.87
CA THR A 74 49.18 13.26 -98.34
C THR A 74 48.97 11.90 -97.69
N ILE A 75 49.45 10.83 -98.30
CA ILE A 75 49.38 9.47 -97.73
C ILE A 75 50.14 9.41 -96.40
N ALA A 76 51.33 10.01 -96.32
CA ALA A 76 52.11 10.05 -95.08
C ALA A 76 51.40 10.83 -93.97
N ASP A 77 50.83 11.99 -94.31
CA ASP A 77 50.08 12.83 -93.36
C ASP A 77 48.80 12.12 -92.87
N ASP A 78 48.06 11.48 -93.77
CA ASP A 78 46.86 10.70 -93.42
C ASP A 78 47.20 9.48 -92.57
N GLN A 79 48.30 8.78 -92.87
CA GLN A 79 48.76 7.65 -92.06
C GLN A 79 49.15 8.10 -90.64
N ALA A 80 49.82 9.24 -90.50
CA ALA A 80 50.14 9.81 -89.19
C ALA A 80 48.86 10.15 -88.40
N LYS A 81 47.87 10.73 -89.07
CA LYS A 81 46.57 11.05 -88.46
C LYS A 81 45.79 9.80 -88.03
N ILE A 82 45.78 8.76 -88.85
CA ILE A 82 45.18 7.46 -88.51
C ILE A 82 45.82 6.87 -87.26
N ASN A 83 47.16 6.89 -87.19
CA ASN A 83 47.88 6.37 -86.03
C ASN A 83 47.57 7.16 -84.75
N SER A 84 47.48 8.50 -84.84
CA SER A 84 47.10 9.36 -83.70
C SER A 84 45.70 9.06 -83.21
N LEU A 85 44.72 8.99 -84.11
CA LEU A 85 43.33 8.67 -83.78
C LEU A 85 43.18 7.26 -83.20
N GLY A 86 43.98 6.30 -83.68
CA GLY A 86 44.03 4.95 -83.12
C GLY A 86 44.53 4.93 -81.67
N ALA A 87 45.54 5.73 -81.35
CA ALA A 87 46.06 5.85 -79.98
C ALA A 87 45.03 6.50 -79.03
N GLU A 88 44.39 7.60 -79.47
CA GLU A 88 43.32 8.26 -78.70
C GLU A 88 42.13 7.33 -78.45
N LEU A 89 41.76 6.51 -79.44
CA LEU A 89 40.68 5.54 -79.30
C LEU A 89 40.98 4.50 -78.22
N GLU A 90 42.20 3.94 -78.20
CA GLU A 90 42.59 2.97 -77.17
C GLU A 90 42.69 3.62 -75.78
N GLU A 91 43.13 4.87 -75.67
CA GLU A 91 43.09 5.62 -74.41
C GLU A 91 41.65 5.84 -73.91
N HIS A 92 40.74 6.20 -74.80
CA HIS A 92 39.33 6.34 -74.43
C HIS A 92 38.70 5.01 -74.01
N LYS A 93 39.08 3.91 -74.66
CA LYS A 93 38.60 2.56 -74.33
C LYS A 93 39.05 2.11 -72.95
N THR A 94 40.31 2.35 -72.57
CA THR A 94 40.78 2.05 -71.21
C THR A 94 40.07 2.91 -70.17
N LYS A 95 39.90 4.21 -70.45
CA LYS A 95 39.19 5.12 -69.55
C LYS A 95 37.71 4.76 -69.35
N ILE A 96 37.04 4.28 -70.40
CA ILE A 96 35.66 3.75 -70.30
C ILE A 96 35.63 2.53 -69.38
N SER A 97 36.55 1.58 -69.58
CA SER A 97 36.62 0.38 -68.72
C SER A 97 36.87 0.73 -67.25
N ASP A 98 37.76 1.69 -66.97
CA ASP A 98 37.99 2.17 -65.60
C ASP A 98 36.75 2.82 -65.00
N LEU A 99 35.99 3.59 -65.78
CA LEU A 99 34.74 4.20 -65.32
C LEU A 99 33.65 3.15 -65.04
N GLU A 100 33.53 2.13 -65.88
CA GLU A 100 32.61 1.01 -65.67
C GLU A 100 32.94 0.25 -64.37
N ASN A 101 34.22 -0.05 -64.14
CA ASN A 101 34.66 -0.70 -62.90
C ASN A 101 34.38 0.17 -61.67
N ASN A 102 34.66 1.47 -61.75
CA ASN A 102 34.36 2.40 -60.67
C ASN A 102 32.86 2.50 -60.39
N LEU A 103 32.03 2.51 -61.43
CA LEU A 103 30.57 2.52 -61.29
C LEU A 103 30.08 1.26 -60.57
N ALA A 104 30.55 0.08 -60.99
CA ALA A 104 30.21 -1.19 -60.35
C ALA A 104 30.62 -1.22 -58.86
N LEU A 105 31.81 -0.69 -58.53
CA LEU A 105 32.25 -0.55 -57.14
C LEU A 105 31.35 0.40 -56.34
N LYS A 106 30.89 1.51 -56.94
CA LYS A 106 29.97 2.44 -56.28
C LYS A 106 28.59 1.83 -56.07
N GLU A 107 28.07 1.07 -57.03
CA GLU A 107 26.83 0.32 -56.88
C GLU A 107 26.90 -0.72 -55.77
N SER A 108 27.99 -1.49 -55.71
CA SER A 108 28.20 -2.46 -54.63
C SER A 108 28.24 -1.80 -53.25
N ASN A 109 28.93 -0.66 -53.14
CA ASN A 109 29.00 0.09 -51.88
C ASN A 109 27.62 0.68 -51.50
N LEU A 110 26.86 1.20 -52.47
CA LEU A 110 25.51 1.71 -52.24
C LEU A 110 24.59 0.60 -51.71
N ASN A 111 24.66 -0.60 -52.29
CA ASN A 111 23.88 -1.75 -51.83
C ASN A 111 24.24 -2.14 -50.40
N ALA A 112 25.53 -2.23 -50.07
CA ALA A 112 25.99 -2.52 -48.70
C ALA A 112 25.54 -1.44 -47.69
N THR A 113 25.59 -0.16 -48.08
CA THR A 113 25.06 0.93 -47.25
C THR A 113 23.55 0.80 -47.04
N ASN A 114 22.79 0.46 -48.08
CA ASN A 114 21.34 0.27 -47.97
C ASN A 114 20.96 -0.89 -47.05
N GLU A 115 21.68 -2.01 -47.11
CA GLU A 115 21.51 -3.15 -46.19
C GLU A 115 21.79 -2.73 -44.74
N ASN A 116 22.88 -1.99 -44.50
CA ASN A 116 23.18 -1.47 -43.16
C ASN A 116 22.10 -0.54 -42.63
N VAL A 117 21.54 0.33 -43.48
CA VAL A 117 20.42 1.21 -43.10
C VAL A 117 19.17 0.40 -42.77
N ALA A 118 18.87 -0.65 -43.52
CA ALA A 118 17.74 -1.54 -43.22
C ALA A 118 17.90 -2.22 -41.86
N ASN A 119 19.09 -2.77 -41.57
CA ASN A 119 19.39 -3.41 -40.28
C ASN A 119 19.32 -2.43 -39.10
N LEU A 120 19.79 -1.18 -39.29
CA LEU A 120 19.67 -0.14 -38.28
C LEU A 120 18.21 0.24 -38.02
N ASN A 121 17.38 0.32 -39.07
CA ASN A 121 15.96 0.61 -38.92
C ASN A 121 15.22 -0.49 -38.15
N GLU A 122 15.53 -1.75 -38.40
CA GLU A 122 14.98 -2.88 -37.63
C GLU A 122 15.41 -2.82 -36.16
N SER A 123 16.68 -2.53 -35.90
CA SER A 123 17.20 -2.34 -34.54
C SER A 123 16.51 -1.19 -33.81
N ILE A 124 16.26 -0.07 -34.50
CA ILE A 124 15.51 1.08 -33.96
C ILE A 124 14.06 0.69 -33.65
N ALA A 125 13.40 -0.10 -34.50
CA ALA A 125 12.04 -0.57 -34.26
C ALA A 125 11.97 -1.44 -32.99
N ASN A 126 12.88 -2.41 -32.86
CA ASN A 126 12.98 -3.27 -31.67
C ASN A 126 13.23 -2.46 -30.39
N LEU A 127 14.11 -1.45 -30.45
CA LEU A 127 14.38 -0.57 -29.30
C LEU A 127 13.14 0.26 -28.91
N LYS A 128 12.35 0.73 -29.88
CA LYS A 128 11.10 1.45 -29.60
C LYS A 128 10.07 0.58 -28.89
N GLU A 129 9.93 -0.69 -29.30
CA GLU A 129 9.03 -1.64 -28.64
C GLU A 129 9.48 -1.93 -27.20
N ASN A 130 10.78 -2.14 -26.98
CA ASN A 130 11.33 -2.34 -25.65
C ASN A 130 11.09 -1.12 -24.73
N ILE A 131 11.28 0.10 -25.25
CA ILE A 131 10.99 1.34 -24.51
C ILE A 131 9.51 1.42 -24.14
N ALA A 132 8.61 1.07 -25.07
CA ALA A 132 7.17 1.07 -24.80
C ALA A 132 6.80 0.09 -23.67
N SER A 133 7.34 -1.14 -23.71
CA SER A 133 7.12 -2.14 -22.66
C SER A 133 7.69 -1.69 -21.30
N LEU A 134 8.88 -1.09 -21.28
CA LEU A 134 9.46 -0.54 -20.05
C LEU A 134 8.61 0.59 -19.47
N ASN A 135 8.06 1.46 -20.31
CA ASN A 135 7.17 2.53 -19.85
C ASN A 135 5.87 1.99 -19.24
N GLU A 136 5.29 0.95 -19.82
CA GLU A 136 4.13 0.27 -19.25
C GLU A 136 4.45 -0.35 -17.88
N ASN A 137 5.60 -1.00 -17.76
CA ASN A 137 6.08 -1.55 -16.48
C ASN A 137 6.29 -0.45 -15.42
N ILE A 138 6.86 0.68 -15.80
CA ILE A 138 7.04 1.84 -14.90
C ILE A 138 5.69 2.38 -14.44
N ALA A 139 4.71 2.49 -15.33
CA ALA A 139 3.36 2.94 -14.98
C ALA A 139 2.70 1.98 -13.97
N ASN A 140 2.79 0.67 -14.23
CA ASN A 140 2.26 -0.36 -13.33
C ASN A 140 2.93 -0.31 -11.94
N LEU A 141 4.26 -0.21 -11.89
CA LEU A 141 5.01 -0.09 -10.64
C LEU A 141 4.64 1.19 -9.88
N THR A 142 4.40 2.29 -10.58
CA THR A 142 3.95 3.55 -9.99
C THR A 142 2.58 3.38 -9.32
N THR A 143 1.62 2.73 -9.99
CA THR A 143 0.30 2.43 -9.41
C THR A 143 0.40 1.54 -8.18
N VAL A 144 1.23 0.50 -8.23
CA VAL A 144 1.47 -0.40 -7.08
C VAL A 144 2.07 0.37 -5.91
N LEU A 145 3.04 1.25 -6.17
CA LEU A 145 3.67 2.07 -5.13
C LEU A 145 2.66 2.99 -4.45
N GLU A 146 1.83 3.70 -5.21
CA GLU A 146 0.80 4.59 -4.64
C GLU A 146 -0.24 3.81 -3.84
N THR A 147 -0.64 2.63 -4.32
CA THR A 147 -1.55 1.75 -3.58
C THR A 147 -0.95 1.30 -2.25
N ALA A 148 0.34 0.94 -2.24
CA ALA A 148 1.05 0.55 -1.03
C ALA A 148 1.17 1.71 -0.04
N LYS A 149 1.48 2.92 -0.51
CA LYS A 149 1.49 4.14 0.32
C LYS A 149 0.15 4.38 0.99
N GLN A 150 -0.94 4.33 0.22
CA GLN A 150 -2.27 4.55 0.75
C GLN A 150 -2.64 3.50 1.81
N ARG A 151 -2.23 2.25 1.59
CA ARG A 151 -2.43 1.17 2.57
C ARG A 151 -1.63 1.39 3.86
N ASN A 152 -0.41 1.91 3.77
CA ASN A 152 0.37 2.26 4.97
C ASN A 152 -0.32 3.37 5.77
N THR A 153 -0.79 4.45 5.12
CA THR A 153 -1.53 5.53 5.80
C THR A 153 -2.79 5.01 6.50
N ASP A 154 -3.52 4.11 5.86
CA ASP A 154 -4.70 3.47 6.45
C ASP A 154 -4.33 2.59 7.66
N LEU A 155 -3.27 1.78 7.55
CA LEU A 155 -2.76 0.98 8.67
C LEU A 155 -2.28 1.84 9.84
N GLU A 156 -1.59 2.95 9.59
CA GLU A 156 -1.17 3.92 10.62
C GLU A 156 -2.38 4.51 11.34
N THR A 157 -3.43 4.87 10.58
CA THR A 157 -4.69 5.38 11.15
C THR A 157 -5.38 4.32 12.01
N GLN A 158 -5.47 3.08 11.52
CA GLN A 158 -6.04 1.97 12.29
C GLN A 158 -5.27 1.69 13.58
N LEU A 159 -3.93 1.73 13.52
CA LEU A 159 -3.07 1.53 14.69
C LEU A 159 -3.28 2.64 15.73
N SER A 160 -3.36 3.89 15.30
CA SER A 160 -3.62 5.03 16.18
C SER A 160 -4.97 4.87 16.90
N ASN A 161 -6.03 4.56 16.15
CA ASN A 161 -7.37 4.34 16.71
C ASN A 161 -7.44 3.15 17.68
N ALA A 162 -6.77 2.04 17.35
CA ALA A 162 -6.70 0.88 18.23
C ALA A 162 -5.96 1.23 19.53
N THR A 163 -4.88 2.01 19.43
CA THR A 163 -4.09 2.45 20.59
C THR A 163 -4.91 3.35 21.51
N SER A 164 -5.61 4.35 20.97
CA SER A 164 -6.46 5.25 21.78
C SER A 164 -7.60 4.48 22.46
N THR A 165 -8.28 3.59 21.72
CA THR A 165 -9.35 2.76 22.28
C THR A 165 -8.84 1.89 23.43
N LYS A 166 -7.67 1.26 23.28
CA LYS A 166 -7.08 0.45 24.36
C LYS A 166 -6.59 1.28 25.54
N GLN A 167 -6.14 2.52 25.30
CA GLN A 167 -5.81 3.45 26.37
C GLN A 167 -7.06 3.85 27.17
N ASP A 168 -8.17 4.12 26.49
CA ASP A 168 -9.45 4.46 27.14
C ASP A 168 -9.99 3.28 27.96
N GLU A 169 -9.99 2.07 27.40
CA GLU A 169 -10.35 0.86 28.13
C GLU A 169 -9.47 0.66 29.38
N PHE A 170 -8.15 0.88 29.26
CA PHE A 170 -7.22 0.78 30.37
C PHE A 170 -7.53 1.81 31.47
N ASN A 171 -7.79 3.06 31.10
CA ASN A 171 -8.13 4.13 32.05
C ASN A 171 -9.43 3.81 32.80
N ILE A 172 -10.43 3.25 32.10
CA ILE A 172 -11.69 2.80 32.71
C ILE A 172 -11.42 1.66 33.71
N LEU A 173 -10.64 0.66 33.33
CA LEU A 173 -10.27 -0.45 34.21
C LEU A 173 -9.51 0.03 35.44
N GLN A 174 -8.59 0.97 35.28
CA GLN A 174 -7.82 1.58 36.36
C GLN A 174 -8.74 2.31 37.35
N THR A 175 -9.68 3.10 36.83
CA THR A 175 -10.71 3.77 37.66
C THR A 175 -11.56 2.74 38.42
N LYS A 176 -11.97 1.65 37.76
CA LYS A 176 -12.75 0.58 38.38
C LYS A 176 -11.98 -0.13 39.50
N LYS A 177 -10.68 -0.34 39.31
CA LYS A 177 -9.80 -0.91 40.31
C LYS A 177 -9.72 -0.03 41.56
N GLU A 178 -9.58 1.28 41.39
CA GLU A 178 -9.55 2.25 42.50
C GLU A 178 -10.89 2.30 43.25
N GLU A 179 -12.01 2.25 42.52
CA GLU A 179 -13.36 2.17 43.10
C GLU A 179 -13.53 0.91 43.96
N LEU A 180 -13.13 -0.26 43.43
CA LEU A 180 -13.19 -1.53 44.16
C LEU A 180 -12.26 -1.54 45.37
N SER A 181 -11.05 -0.98 45.26
CA SER A 181 -10.12 -0.84 46.38
C SER A 181 -10.72 0.00 47.51
N SER A 182 -11.42 1.10 47.17
CA SER A 182 -12.08 1.95 48.15
C SER A 182 -13.22 1.22 48.87
N LYS A 183 -14.04 0.48 48.11
CA LYS A 183 -15.11 -0.37 48.66
C LYS A 183 -14.57 -1.50 49.54
N LEU A 184 -13.43 -2.07 49.20
CA LEU A 184 -12.77 -3.09 50.01
C LEU A 184 -12.34 -2.50 51.36
N SER A 185 -11.68 -1.33 51.36
CA SER A 185 -11.29 -0.65 52.60
C SER A 185 -12.50 -0.33 53.48
N SER A 186 -13.59 0.21 52.92
CA SER A 186 -14.80 0.49 53.71
C SER A 186 -15.41 -0.77 54.31
N SER A 187 -15.43 -1.88 53.55
CA SER A 187 -15.93 -3.17 54.06
C SER A 187 -15.00 -3.72 55.17
N GLN A 188 -13.70 -3.52 55.06
CA GLN A 188 -12.72 -3.93 56.08
C GLN A 188 -12.90 -3.14 57.39
N GLU A 189 -13.17 -1.84 57.30
CA GLU A 189 -13.49 -0.99 58.45
C GLU A 189 -14.79 -1.43 59.13
N GLU A 190 -15.83 -1.73 58.34
CA GLU A 190 -17.11 -2.23 58.85
C GLU A 190 -16.94 -3.57 59.59
N ILE A 191 -16.16 -4.51 59.03
CA ILE A 191 -15.83 -5.77 59.70
C ILE A 191 -15.10 -5.53 61.03
N ALA A 192 -14.14 -4.59 61.08
CA ALA A 192 -13.41 -4.26 62.29
C ALA A 192 -14.35 -3.68 63.37
N GLN A 193 -15.28 -2.81 62.98
CA GLN A 193 -16.30 -2.26 63.89
C GLN A 193 -17.21 -3.35 64.44
N LEU A 194 -17.76 -4.22 63.58
CA LEU A 194 -18.61 -5.34 63.99
C LEU A 194 -17.87 -6.31 64.91
N THR A 195 -16.58 -6.55 64.66
CA THR A 195 -15.72 -7.38 65.52
C THR A 195 -15.56 -6.76 66.92
N SER A 196 -15.36 -5.44 67.00
CA SER A 196 -15.31 -4.72 68.28
C SER A 196 -16.62 -4.82 69.04
N GLN A 197 -17.75 -4.59 68.36
CA GLN A 197 -19.08 -4.72 68.95
C GLN A 197 -19.36 -6.13 69.48
N LEU A 198 -18.95 -7.16 68.72
CA LEU A 198 -19.07 -8.56 69.17
C LEU A 198 -18.25 -8.81 70.45
N SER A 199 -17.04 -8.26 70.54
CA SER A 199 -16.20 -8.37 71.75
C SER A 199 -16.83 -7.68 72.96
N GLU A 200 -17.37 -6.47 72.78
CA GLU A 200 -18.10 -5.74 73.83
C GLU A 200 -19.34 -6.49 74.30
N LEU A 201 -20.12 -7.04 73.36
CA LEU A 201 -21.29 -7.83 73.68
C LEU A 201 -20.90 -9.12 74.43
N ASN A 202 -19.82 -9.77 74.03
CA ASN A 202 -19.31 -10.97 74.70
C ASN A 202 -18.82 -10.67 76.12
N ASN A 203 -18.13 -9.55 76.33
CA ASN A 203 -17.75 -9.09 77.67
C ASN A 203 -18.97 -8.79 78.55
N THR A 204 -20.00 -8.16 77.97
CA THR A 204 -21.27 -7.89 78.65
C THR A 204 -21.97 -9.19 79.02
N LEU A 205 -21.98 -10.17 78.12
CA LEU A 205 -22.55 -11.50 78.36
C LEU A 205 -21.82 -12.18 79.54
N LEU A 206 -20.48 -12.17 79.55
CA LEU A 206 -19.67 -12.72 80.64
C LEU A 206 -19.98 -12.05 82.00
N GLN A 207 -20.16 -10.73 82.01
CA GLN A 207 -20.59 -9.99 83.20
C GLN A 207 -21.98 -10.42 83.66
N LYS A 208 -22.93 -10.59 82.74
CA LYS A 208 -24.28 -11.07 83.05
C LYS A 208 -24.29 -12.50 83.57
N ASP A 209 -23.48 -13.39 82.99
CA ASP A 209 -23.31 -14.74 83.49
C ASP A 209 -22.73 -14.75 84.91
N THR A 210 -21.76 -13.88 85.20
CA THR A 210 -21.22 -13.70 86.56
C THR A 210 -22.30 -13.21 87.54
N GLN A 211 -23.09 -12.19 87.15
CA GLN A 211 -24.22 -11.70 87.96
C GLN A 211 -25.27 -12.79 88.22
N ILE A 212 -25.57 -13.62 87.22
CA ILE A 212 -26.49 -14.75 87.38
C ILE A 212 -25.92 -15.78 88.36
N GLN A 213 -24.62 -16.08 88.30
CA GLN A 213 -23.97 -16.97 89.26
C GLN A 213 -24.05 -16.42 90.70
N GLU A 214 -23.77 -15.13 90.89
CA GLU A 214 -23.88 -14.45 92.19
C GLU A 214 -25.33 -14.48 92.71
N LEU A 215 -26.31 -14.16 91.86
CA LEU A 215 -27.72 -14.24 92.21
C LEU A 215 -28.15 -15.67 92.56
N ASN A 216 -27.70 -16.67 91.80
CA ASN A 216 -27.99 -18.08 92.10
C ASN A 216 -27.39 -18.51 93.45
N GLN A 217 -26.16 -18.09 93.78
CA GLN A 217 -25.58 -18.32 95.10
C GLN A 217 -26.37 -17.63 96.21
N ALA A 218 -26.81 -16.38 95.99
CA ALA A 218 -27.65 -15.66 96.94
C ALA A 218 -29.01 -16.33 97.14
N VAL A 219 -29.64 -16.83 96.07
CA VAL A 219 -30.89 -17.61 96.13
C VAL A 219 -30.66 -18.92 96.88
N GLN A 220 -29.56 -19.65 96.63
CA GLN A 220 -29.22 -20.86 97.39
C GLN A 220 -29.06 -20.54 98.88
N LYS A 221 -28.33 -19.48 99.22
CA LYS A 221 -28.16 -19.04 100.61
C LYS A 221 -29.50 -18.71 101.27
N LYS A 222 -30.33 -17.90 100.60
CA LYS A 222 -31.69 -17.62 101.09
C LYS A 222 -32.55 -18.88 101.18
N SER A 223 -32.42 -19.83 100.26
CA SER A 223 -33.12 -21.10 100.32
C SER A 223 -32.67 -21.93 101.52
N THR A 224 -31.39 -21.93 101.86
CA THR A 224 -30.89 -22.59 103.08
C THR A 224 -31.36 -21.88 104.35
N GLU A 225 -31.42 -20.54 104.36
CA GLU A 225 -32.00 -19.76 105.46
C GLU A 225 -33.50 -20.05 105.62
N ILE A 226 -34.26 -20.11 104.51
CA ILE A 226 -35.67 -20.51 104.52
C ILE A 226 -35.79 -21.94 105.04
N ALA A 227 -35.01 -22.91 104.54
CA ALA A 227 -35.06 -24.29 105.02
C ALA A 227 -34.75 -24.39 106.52
N SER A 228 -33.78 -23.61 107.01
CA SER A 228 -33.48 -23.48 108.44
C SER A 228 -34.64 -22.85 109.21
N THR A 229 -35.29 -21.84 108.66
CA THR A 229 -36.45 -21.18 109.27
C THR A 229 -37.66 -22.11 109.28
N THR A 230 -37.88 -22.89 108.21
CA THR A 230 -38.92 -23.92 108.13
C THR A 230 -38.64 -25.04 109.12
N ALA A 231 -37.38 -25.48 109.28
CA ALA A 231 -37.00 -26.46 110.29
C ALA A 231 -37.29 -25.94 111.71
N HIS A 232 -36.94 -24.68 111.99
CA HIS A 232 -37.33 -24.02 113.24
C HIS A 232 -38.86 -23.95 113.40
N LEU A 233 -39.61 -23.68 112.32
CA LEU A 233 -41.07 -23.67 112.36
C LEU A 233 -41.63 -25.05 112.68
N THR A 234 -41.10 -26.13 112.07
CA THR A 234 -41.51 -27.50 112.36
C THR A 234 -41.12 -27.96 113.76
N GLU A 235 -40.02 -27.45 114.30
CA GLU A 235 -39.63 -27.69 115.69
C GLU A 235 -40.60 -27.00 116.66
N VAL A 236 -40.97 -25.75 116.39
CA VAL A 236 -42.02 -25.04 117.13
C VAL A 236 -43.40 -25.72 116.97
N GLU A 237 -43.73 -26.25 115.79
CA GLU A 237 -44.96 -27.04 115.59
C GLU A 237 -44.92 -28.38 116.33
N SER A 238 -43.75 -29.02 116.45
CA SER A 238 -43.55 -30.22 117.26
C SER A 238 -43.71 -29.92 118.75
N GLU A 239 -43.14 -28.81 119.25
CA GLU A 239 -43.37 -28.33 120.62
C GLU A 239 -44.85 -28.01 120.88
N LEU A 240 -45.58 -27.53 119.85
CA LEU A 240 -47.02 -27.30 119.93
C LEU A 240 -47.82 -28.63 119.90
N GLY A 241 -47.32 -29.67 119.23
CA GLY A 241 -47.88 -31.01 119.19
C GLY A 241 -47.73 -31.78 120.51
N ASP A 242 -46.60 -31.61 121.20
CA ASP A 242 -46.32 -32.18 122.51
C ASP A 242 -47.16 -31.55 123.64
N LEU A 243 -47.87 -30.45 123.35
CA LEU A 243 -48.80 -29.76 124.25
C LEU A 243 -50.28 -30.14 124.03
N LYS A 244 -50.56 -31.36 123.50
CA LYS A 244 -51.91 -31.95 123.46
C LYS A 244 -52.05 -33.16 124.41
N PRO A 245 -52.85 -33.08 125.51
CA PRO A 245 -52.90 -34.12 126.56
C PRO A 245 -53.74 -35.40 126.27
N PRO A 246 -53.43 -36.57 126.87
CA PRO A 246 -54.16 -37.85 126.75
C PRO A 246 -55.16 -38.16 127.91
N GLU A 247 -56.07 -39.12 127.69
CA GLU A 247 -57.12 -39.57 128.64
C GLU A 247 -56.59 -40.19 129.94
N ILE A 248 -57.14 -39.76 131.09
CA ILE A 248 -57.09 -40.49 132.37
C ILE A 248 -58.43 -40.31 133.12
N THR A 249 -58.96 -41.42 133.63
CA THR A 249 -60.24 -41.57 134.33
C THR A 249 -60.13 -41.41 135.85
N SER A 250 -61.09 -40.65 136.45
CA SER A 250 -61.70 -40.80 137.80
C SER A 250 -60.81 -40.64 139.06
N GLY A 251 -61.06 -39.73 140.02
CA GLY A 251 -62.17 -38.80 140.21
C GLY A 251 -62.07 -38.01 141.54
N GLY A 252 -62.84 -36.91 141.61
CA GLY A 252 -63.37 -36.28 142.83
C GLY A 252 -62.47 -35.29 143.59
N PHE A 253 -62.66 -33.98 143.37
CA PHE A 253 -63.00 -32.94 144.36
C PHE A 253 -63.27 -31.62 143.63
N ALA A 254 -64.27 -30.88 144.12
CA ALA A 254 -64.83 -29.66 143.54
C ALA A 254 -64.08 -28.39 143.98
N THR A 255 -63.97 -27.39 143.10
CA THR A 255 -64.00 -25.94 143.44
C THR A 255 -64.34 -25.07 142.23
N GLU A 256 -65.40 -24.29 142.42
CA GLU A 256 -65.88 -22.99 141.93
C GLU A 256 -65.09 -22.09 140.94
N GLU A 257 -65.94 -21.30 140.26
CA GLU A 257 -65.79 -20.21 139.28
C GLU A 257 -64.63 -19.21 139.41
N ARG A 258 -64.16 -18.73 138.24
CA ARG A 258 -63.86 -17.30 138.02
C ARG A 258 -64.09 -16.91 136.55
N ILE A 259 -65.08 -16.06 136.32
CA ILE A 259 -65.23 -15.20 135.14
C ILE A 259 -64.60 -13.85 135.47
N THR A 260 -63.71 -13.35 134.61
CA THR A 260 -63.16 -11.98 134.66
C THR A 260 -63.47 -11.23 133.36
N CYS A 261 -64.04 -10.02 133.49
CA CYS A 261 -64.28 -9.05 132.41
C CYS A 261 -63.19 -7.97 132.39
N PRO A 262 -63.00 -7.31 131.23
CA PRO A 262 -61.74 -6.71 130.81
C PRO A 262 -61.64 -5.20 131.10
N ASN A 263 -60.42 -4.69 131.09
CA ASN A 263 -60.12 -3.28 131.23
C ASN A 263 -60.21 -2.59 129.85
N LEU A 264 -61.19 -1.69 129.69
CA LEU A 264 -61.14 -0.52 128.81
C LEU A 264 -61.03 0.64 129.80
N ASN A 265 -60.11 1.59 129.69
CA ASN A 265 -59.73 2.37 128.53
C ASN A 265 -58.55 3.26 129.00
N GLN A 266 -57.91 3.98 128.09
CA GLN A 266 -58.09 5.43 128.00
C GLN A 266 -56.95 6.05 127.20
N ILE A 267 -57.36 6.93 126.29
CA ILE A 267 -56.49 7.93 125.69
C ILE A 267 -55.70 8.63 126.79
N LEU A 268 -54.36 8.69 126.65
CA LEU A 268 -53.43 9.57 127.35
C LEU A 268 -53.45 9.55 128.89
N VAL A 269 -52.35 9.03 129.45
CA VAL A 269 -51.83 9.21 130.82
C VAL A 269 -52.58 8.48 131.97
N GLN A 270 -51.74 7.85 132.81
CA GLN A 270 -51.91 7.49 134.24
C GLN A 270 -52.55 6.15 134.67
N SER A 271 -51.67 5.31 135.25
CA SER A 271 -51.82 4.48 136.46
C SER A 271 -53.22 4.03 136.97
N GLU A 272 -53.29 2.72 137.24
CA GLU A 272 -54.12 2.02 138.25
C GLU A 272 -55.65 1.80 138.05
N LEU A 273 -55.98 0.50 137.87
CA LEU A 273 -57.05 -0.31 138.51
C LEU A 273 -58.46 0.28 138.77
N CYS A 274 -59.48 -0.31 138.12
CA CYS A 274 -60.71 -0.77 138.78
C CYS A 274 -61.51 -1.74 137.87
N GLY A 275 -62.00 -2.86 138.40
CA GLY A 275 -62.68 -3.94 137.66
C GLY A 275 -64.12 -4.20 138.11
N SER A 276 -64.97 -4.67 137.19
CA SER A 276 -66.35 -5.13 137.49
C SER A 276 -66.79 -6.24 136.51
N VAL A 277 -67.58 -7.21 137.00
CA VAL A 277 -68.03 -8.45 136.31
C VAL A 277 -69.50 -8.73 136.60
N GLY A 278 -70.26 -9.28 135.63
CA GLY A 278 -71.60 -9.85 135.85
C GLY A 278 -72.77 -9.11 135.17
N LYS A 279 -74.00 -9.42 135.63
CA LYS A 279 -75.36 -9.19 135.03
C LYS A 279 -75.73 -7.76 134.53
N ASN A 280 -74.79 -6.83 134.41
CA ASN A 280 -74.99 -5.44 134.00
C ASN A 280 -74.44 -5.09 132.59
N ILE A 281 -74.16 -6.08 131.73
CA ILE A 281 -73.67 -5.86 130.36
C ILE A 281 -74.81 -6.10 129.36
N LYS A 282 -75.18 -5.08 128.57
CA LYS A 282 -76.17 -5.19 127.48
C LYS A 282 -75.49 -5.15 126.11
N THR A 283 -75.97 -5.98 125.19
CA THR A 283 -75.51 -6.06 123.79
C THR A 283 -76.45 -5.26 122.90
N VAL A 284 -75.94 -4.25 122.19
CA VAL A 284 -76.70 -3.36 121.32
C VAL A 284 -76.05 -3.29 119.92
N GLU A 285 -76.84 -3.14 118.86
CA GLU A 285 -76.32 -3.01 117.49
C GLU A 285 -75.61 -1.66 117.26
N ASP A 286 -74.38 -1.72 116.79
CA ASP A 286 -73.47 -0.62 116.46
C ASP A 286 -73.74 -0.08 115.06
N LYS A 287 -74.64 0.91 115.01
CA LYS A 287 -75.07 1.55 113.76
C LYS A 287 -73.99 2.31 113.00
N THR A 288 -72.77 2.41 113.52
CA THR A 288 -71.64 3.05 112.85
C THR A 288 -70.80 2.08 112.01
N ASN A 289 -70.99 0.78 112.20
CA ASN A 289 -70.23 -0.26 111.49
C ASN A 289 -71.17 -1.25 110.79
N VAL A 290 -71.46 -0.98 109.51
CA VAL A 290 -72.26 -1.85 108.65
C VAL A 290 -71.39 -3.02 108.18
N LEU A 291 -71.74 -4.23 108.59
CA LEU A 291 -71.00 -5.43 108.18
C LEU A 291 -71.39 -5.89 106.78
N SER A 292 -72.66 -5.75 106.39
CA SER A 292 -73.15 -6.05 105.03
C SER A 292 -74.56 -5.49 104.82
N TYR A 293 -74.99 -5.41 103.56
CA TYR A 293 -76.36 -5.11 103.17
C TYR A 293 -77.03 -6.37 102.62
N VAL A 294 -78.24 -6.67 103.08
CA VAL A 294 -79.11 -7.69 102.47
C VAL A 294 -80.31 -6.95 101.89
N GLY A 295 -80.27 -6.69 100.58
CA GLY A 295 -81.22 -5.79 99.92
C GLY A 295 -80.95 -4.32 100.27
N HIS A 296 -82.00 -3.55 100.60
CA HIS A 296 -81.89 -2.12 100.94
C HIS A 296 -81.83 -1.85 102.46
N ILE A 297 -81.54 -2.86 103.28
CA ILE A 297 -81.45 -2.74 104.75
C ILE A 297 -80.03 -3.10 105.21
N PRO A 298 -79.31 -2.19 105.92
CA PRO A 298 -77.99 -2.49 106.48
C PRO A 298 -78.06 -3.40 107.71
N MET A 299 -77.16 -4.38 107.79
CA MET A 299 -76.87 -5.15 109.01
C MET A 299 -75.65 -4.58 109.73
N TYR A 300 -75.81 -4.30 111.02
CA TYR A 300 -74.81 -3.65 111.85
C TYR A 300 -74.10 -4.66 112.79
N ALA A 301 -72.82 -4.41 113.09
CA ALA A 301 -72.09 -5.15 114.11
C ALA A 301 -72.74 -4.97 115.50
N LYS A 302 -72.52 -5.88 116.46
CA LYS A 302 -73.05 -5.72 117.83
C LYS A 302 -71.93 -5.30 118.79
N LYS A 303 -72.22 -4.34 119.68
CA LYS A 303 -71.31 -3.81 120.70
C LYS A 303 -71.91 -3.94 122.10
N HIS A 304 -71.06 -4.17 123.09
CA HIS A 304 -71.44 -4.27 124.50
C HIS A 304 -71.23 -2.93 125.21
N VAL A 305 -72.24 -2.43 125.92
CA VAL A 305 -72.20 -1.15 126.63
C VAL A 305 -72.62 -1.36 128.09
N CYS A 306 -71.81 -0.86 129.03
CA CYS A 306 -72.04 -0.92 130.47
C CYS A 306 -72.80 0.32 130.95
N ASN A 307 -73.83 0.14 131.78
CA ASN A 307 -74.59 1.25 132.37
C ASN A 307 -73.82 1.83 133.58
N ALA A 308 -73.60 3.15 133.58
CA ALA A 308 -72.87 3.87 134.62
C ALA A 308 -73.84 4.46 135.64
N ASP A 309 -73.65 4.11 136.92
CA ASP A 309 -74.13 4.83 138.10
C ASP A 309 -73.24 4.44 139.29
N CYS A 310 -72.18 5.22 139.55
CA CYS A 310 -71.47 5.30 140.81
C CYS A 310 -70.84 6.70 140.91
N VAL A 311 -71.10 7.36 142.05
CA VAL A 311 -70.65 8.70 142.46
C VAL A 311 -69.13 8.76 142.60
#